data_AF-A0A3B5Y3E8-F1
#
_entry.id   AF-A0A3B5Y3E8-F1
#
_cell.length_a   1.000
_cell.length_b   1.000
_cell.length_c   1.000
_cell.angle_alpha   90.00
_cell.angle_beta   90.00
_cell.angle_gamma   90.00
#
_symmetry.space_group_name_H-M   'P 1'
#
loop_
_entity.id
_entity.type
_entity.pdbx_description
1 polymer ?
#
loop_
_entity_poly.entity_id
_entity_poly.type
_entity_poly.pdbx_seq_one_letter_code
_entity_poly.pdbx_strand_id
1 'polypeptide(L)'
;MSEGTREMRRLRVGSAGGGGGSKANASGGIGIGIADEWSSGGRGIGARIRGVNVGILDEQVLALVFRALNWDPQALCSVARVSRRLRAVAERVLWRELCVSRAPRMVSTLTTGSSAASGRVGGGWPALAKLLLFCCGAAGAGVRGHFAPVSRFSKTSGRSFLSRRCGGDLLYVSDPCEHAAAGAAADEDVGAYRGVFRGFMRSRTRACLVGGRAPLEPRVRCPYCGARVWSVTAAGLAPRSACRRLGAHEGRLEYFVCVSGHLHGSCWLARLSSSDGGGEDTDSDDDGFTATADSDDGHMEL
;
A
#
# COMPACT_ATOMS: atom_id res chain seq x y z
N MET A 1 39.00 -8.48 11.72
CA MET A 1 37.58 -8.17 11.51
C MET A 1 37.48 -7.56 10.13
N SER A 2 36.99 -8.32 9.15
CA SER A 2 37.08 -7.93 7.73
C SER A 2 35.67 -7.64 7.21
N GLU A 3 35.48 -6.40 6.74
CA GLU A 3 34.30 -5.89 6.08
C GLU A 3 34.14 -6.56 4.70
N GLY A 4 32.96 -7.12 4.45
CA GLY A 4 32.57 -7.65 3.15
C GLY A 4 31.46 -6.81 2.55
N THR A 5 31.84 -5.76 1.82
CA THR A 5 30.96 -5.02 0.90
C THR A 5 30.52 -5.95 -0.22
N ARG A 6 29.22 -6.27 -0.29
CA ARG A 6 28.64 -7.03 -1.41
C ARG A 6 28.05 -6.08 -2.44
N GLU A 7 28.82 -5.85 -3.49
CA GLU A 7 28.45 -5.16 -4.71
C GLU A 7 27.41 -5.97 -5.51
N MET A 8 26.25 -5.37 -5.81
CA MET A 8 25.22 -5.99 -6.65
C MET A 8 25.50 -5.69 -8.12
N ARG A 9 25.85 -6.75 -8.85
CA ARG A 9 26.06 -6.78 -10.30
C ARG A 9 24.78 -6.40 -11.05
N ARG A 10 24.77 -5.24 -11.73
CA ARG A 10 23.73 -4.85 -12.69
C ARG A 10 23.81 -5.73 -13.94
N LEU A 11 22.74 -6.47 -14.23
CA LEU A 11 22.52 -7.05 -15.56
C LEU A 11 21.70 -6.06 -16.40
N ARG A 12 22.34 -5.50 -17.43
CA ARG A 12 21.68 -4.72 -18.49
C ARG A 12 20.93 -5.70 -19.40
N VAL A 13 19.64 -5.46 -19.63
CA VAL A 13 18.89 -6.06 -20.74
C VAL A 13 18.46 -4.94 -21.66
N GLY A 14 18.89 -5.05 -22.92
CA GLY A 14 18.60 -4.11 -24.00
C GLY A 14 17.12 -4.09 -24.36
N SER A 15 16.65 -2.89 -24.69
CA SER A 15 15.29 -2.63 -25.16
C SER A 15 15.27 -2.75 -26.69
N ALA A 16 14.39 -3.58 -27.23
CA ALA A 16 14.02 -3.56 -28.65
C ALA A 16 12.50 -3.35 -28.74
N GLY A 17 12.12 -2.31 -29.48
CA GLY A 17 10.74 -1.88 -29.68
C GLY A 17 10.07 -2.45 -30.93
N GLY A 18 8.84 -2.00 -31.15
CA GLY A 18 7.95 -2.31 -32.29
C GLY A 18 6.81 -3.25 -31.88
N GLY A 19 5.53 -2.98 -32.05
CA GLY A 19 4.82 -2.04 -32.93
C GLY A 19 3.93 -2.83 -33.89
N GLY A 20 2.62 -2.59 -33.86
CA GLY A 20 1.68 -2.97 -34.95
C GLY A 20 0.74 -4.14 -34.66
N GLY A 21 -0.57 -3.90 -34.81
CA GLY A 21 -1.62 -4.92 -34.72
C GLY A 21 -2.18 -5.34 -36.07
N SER A 22 -3.06 -6.37 -36.08
CA SER A 22 -4.33 -6.44 -36.84
C SER A 22 -4.89 -7.88 -36.92
N LYS A 23 -6.21 -7.96 -36.71
CA LYS A 23 -7.28 -8.78 -37.31
C LYS A 23 -7.08 -10.27 -37.71
N ALA A 24 -8.00 -11.07 -37.16
CA ALA A 24 -8.78 -12.20 -37.70
C ALA A 24 -8.37 -12.90 -39.02
N ASN A 25 -8.41 -14.25 -39.03
CA ASN A 25 -9.46 -15.00 -39.73
C ASN A 25 -9.54 -16.48 -39.29
N ALA A 26 -10.71 -17.07 -39.51
CA ALA A 26 -11.06 -18.46 -39.27
C ALA A 26 -10.75 -19.37 -40.48
N SER A 27 -10.44 -20.64 -40.21
CA SER A 27 -10.67 -21.84 -41.02
C SER A 27 -10.29 -23.02 -40.10
N GLY A 28 -11.06 -24.09 -39.92
CA GLY A 28 -11.81 -24.86 -40.92
C GLY A 28 -10.97 -26.10 -41.26
N GLY A 29 -11.09 -27.18 -40.47
CA GLY A 29 -10.35 -28.42 -40.70
C GLY A 29 -10.91 -29.59 -39.89
N ILE A 30 -11.64 -30.46 -40.58
CA ILE A 30 -12.17 -31.76 -40.12
C ILE A 30 -11.12 -32.84 -40.45
N GLY A 31 -10.91 -33.81 -39.55
CA GLY A 31 -10.09 -34.99 -39.85
C GLY A 31 -9.85 -35.95 -38.67
N ILE A 32 -10.77 -36.91 -38.48
CA ILE A 32 -10.57 -38.37 -38.26
C ILE A 32 -9.35 -38.77 -37.39
N GLY A 33 -9.45 -39.33 -36.19
CA GLY A 33 -10.16 -40.56 -35.82
C GLY A 33 -9.13 -41.72 -35.70
N ILE A 34 -8.67 -42.05 -34.49
CA ILE A 34 -7.99 -43.32 -34.18
C ILE A 34 -8.50 -43.85 -32.84
N ALA A 35 -8.90 -45.12 -32.90
CA ALA A 35 -9.62 -45.99 -31.97
C ALA A 35 -9.35 -45.86 -30.46
N ASP A 36 -10.45 -45.67 -29.72
CA ASP A 36 -10.61 -46.10 -28.33
C ASP A 36 -11.39 -47.43 -28.32
N GLU A 37 -10.76 -48.50 -27.84
CA GLU A 37 -11.45 -49.73 -27.50
C GLU A 37 -10.80 -50.35 -26.26
N TRP A 38 -11.47 -50.19 -25.11
CA TRP A 38 -11.81 -51.29 -24.20
C TRP A 38 -12.89 -50.81 -23.23
N SER A 39 -14.07 -51.41 -23.40
CA SER A 39 -15.25 -51.22 -22.58
C SER A 39 -15.31 -52.33 -21.54
N SER A 40 -15.48 -51.98 -20.26
CA SER A 40 -16.23 -52.79 -19.30
C SER A 40 -16.59 -52.00 -18.05
N GLY A 41 -17.86 -51.56 -18.01
CA GLY A 41 -18.78 -51.78 -16.90
C GLY A 41 -18.50 -51.13 -15.54
N GLY A 42 -19.24 -50.07 -15.23
CA GLY A 42 -19.43 -49.64 -13.83
C GLY A 42 -20.05 -48.25 -13.71
N ARG A 43 -21.39 -48.19 -13.64
CA ARG A 43 -22.13 -46.98 -13.25
C ARG A 43 -21.73 -46.58 -11.83
N GLY A 44 -20.91 -45.55 -11.70
CA GLY A 44 -20.54 -44.94 -10.43
C GLY A 44 -20.32 -43.44 -10.63
N ILE A 45 -21.20 -42.63 -10.03
CA ILE A 45 -21.00 -41.18 -9.89
C ILE A 45 -19.81 -40.99 -8.94
N GLY A 46 -18.60 -40.90 -9.48
CA GLY A 46 -17.40 -40.76 -8.63
C GLY A 46 -16.08 -41.10 -9.30
N ALA A 47 -15.63 -40.28 -10.26
CA ALA A 47 -14.21 -40.23 -10.66
C ALA A 47 -13.88 -39.00 -11.54
N ARG A 48 -14.13 -37.79 -11.05
CA ARG A 48 -13.47 -36.57 -11.56
C ARG A 48 -12.58 -35.92 -10.50
N ILE A 49 -11.79 -36.74 -9.80
CA ILE A 49 -10.66 -36.25 -9.01
C ILE A 49 -9.53 -37.27 -9.17
N ARG A 50 -8.60 -37.02 -10.11
CA ARG A 50 -7.16 -37.35 -9.99
C ARG A 50 -6.37 -36.98 -11.23
N GLY A 51 -6.24 -35.67 -11.42
CA GLY A 51 -5.12 -35.04 -12.14
C GLY A 51 -4.67 -33.76 -11.42
N VAL A 52 -5.05 -33.60 -10.14
CA VAL A 52 -5.13 -32.28 -9.50
C VAL A 52 -3.78 -31.76 -9.01
N ASN A 53 -2.70 -32.55 -9.02
CA ASN A 53 -1.42 -32.19 -8.38
C ASN A 53 -0.14 -32.57 -9.15
N VAL A 54 -0.18 -32.81 -10.47
CA VAL A 54 1.00 -33.39 -11.16
C VAL A 54 2.16 -32.40 -11.46
N GLY A 55 2.06 -31.12 -11.07
CA GLY A 55 3.09 -30.11 -11.40
C GLY A 55 3.50 -29.13 -10.29
N ILE A 56 2.82 -29.13 -9.14
CA ILE A 56 3.26 -28.40 -7.94
C ILE A 56 3.29 -29.42 -6.82
N LEU A 57 4.50 -29.76 -6.38
CA LEU A 57 4.74 -30.80 -5.38
C LEU A 57 4.12 -30.40 -4.02
N ASP A 58 4.41 -29.17 -3.57
CA ASP A 58 3.92 -28.61 -2.31
C ASP A 58 4.06 -27.06 -2.32
N GLU A 59 3.10 -26.36 -1.72
CA GLU A 59 3.16 -24.91 -1.50
C GLU A 59 4.27 -24.55 -0.49
N GLN A 60 4.59 -25.43 0.46
CA GLN A 60 5.70 -25.23 1.40
C GLN A 60 7.05 -25.26 0.68
N VAL A 61 7.23 -26.16 -0.29
CA VAL A 61 8.44 -26.20 -1.12
C VAL A 61 8.58 -24.89 -1.90
N LEU A 62 7.49 -24.38 -2.48
CA LEU A 62 7.52 -23.07 -3.14
C LEU A 62 7.90 -21.94 -2.17
N ALA A 63 7.38 -21.93 -0.95
CA ALA A 63 7.76 -20.96 0.07
C ALA A 63 9.26 -21.04 0.42
N LEU A 64 9.83 -22.25 0.51
CA LEU A 64 11.27 -22.46 0.73
C LEU A 64 12.12 -21.95 -0.45
N VAL A 65 11.68 -22.19 -1.70
CA VAL A 65 12.34 -21.64 -2.89
C VAL A 65 12.36 -20.11 -2.83
N PHE A 66 11.21 -19.48 -2.54
CA PHE A 66 11.15 -18.01 -2.45
C PHE A 66 11.92 -17.45 -1.27
N ARG A 67 12.02 -18.18 -0.16
CA ARG A 67 12.92 -17.83 0.94
C ARG A 67 14.38 -17.84 0.48
N ALA A 68 14.79 -18.83 -0.33
CA ALA A 68 16.14 -18.89 -0.90
C ALA A 68 16.41 -17.73 -1.89
N LEU A 69 15.38 -17.30 -2.62
CA LEU A 69 15.40 -16.12 -3.49
C LEU A 69 15.26 -14.78 -2.73
N ASN A 70 15.37 -14.79 -1.40
CA ASN A 70 15.20 -13.61 -0.53
C ASN A 70 13.89 -12.85 -0.77
N TRP A 71 12.83 -13.58 -1.10
CA TRP A 71 11.52 -13.02 -1.45
C TRP A 71 11.62 -11.92 -2.53
N ASP A 72 12.36 -12.19 -3.61
CA ASP A 72 12.43 -11.28 -4.75
C ASP A 72 11.03 -11.06 -5.37
N PRO A 73 10.50 -9.82 -5.37
CA PRO A 73 9.18 -9.54 -5.91
C PRO A 73 9.10 -9.72 -7.42
N GLN A 74 10.21 -9.57 -8.17
CA GLN A 74 10.19 -9.77 -9.61
C GLN A 74 9.99 -11.25 -9.95
N ALA A 75 10.76 -12.15 -9.30
CA ALA A 75 10.56 -13.59 -9.40
C ALA A 75 9.12 -14.00 -9.05
N LEU A 76 8.54 -13.44 -7.98
CA LEU A 76 7.18 -13.77 -7.55
C LEU A 76 6.15 -13.34 -8.60
N CYS A 77 6.30 -12.12 -9.16
CA CYS A 77 5.46 -11.66 -10.26
C CYS A 77 5.58 -12.56 -11.50
N SER A 78 6.80 -12.95 -11.87
CA SER A 78 7.06 -13.85 -13.01
C SER A 78 6.37 -15.20 -12.79
N VAL A 79 6.54 -15.82 -11.63
CA VAL A 79 5.92 -17.12 -11.29
C VAL A 79 4.39 -17.04 -11.28
N ALA A 80 3.81 -15.96 -10.73
CA ALA A 80 2.36 -15.76 -10.74
C ALA A 80 1.76 -15.58 -12.15
N ARG A 81 2.59 -15.29 -13.16
CA ARG A 81 2.17 -15.18 -14.57
C ARG A 81 2.30 -16.48 -15.34
N VAL A 82 3.06 -17.46 -14.85
CA VAL A 82 3.29 -18.74 -15.54
C VAL A 82 2.02 -19.57 -15.65
N SER A 83 1.20 -19.64 -14.60
CA SER A 83 -0.07 -20.39 -14.65
C SER A 83 -1.12 -19.84 -13.68
N ARG A 84 -2.40 -20.13 -13.95
CA ARG A 84 -3.52 -19.81 -13.03
C ARG A 84 -3.32 -20.44 -11.65
N ARG A 85 -2.71 -21.63 -11.61
CA ARG A 85 -2.43 -22.35 -10.37
C ARG A 85 -1.36 -21.64 -9.55
N LEU A 86 -0.23 -21.27 -10.16
CA LEU A 86 0.83 -20.53 -9.48
C LEU A 86 0.35 -19.15 -9.01
N ARG A 87 -0.51 -18.50 -9.79
CA ARG A 87 -1.19 -17.27 -9.36
C ARG A 87 -2.02 -17.49 -8.09
N ALA A 88 -2.83 -18.54 -8.04
CA ALA A 88 -3.64 -18.86 -6.86
C ALA A 88 -2.77 -19.17 -5.63
N VAL A 89 -1.66 -19.88 -5.78
CA VAL A 89 -0.69 -20.11 -4.69
C VAL A 89 -0.06 -18.79 -4.24
N ALA A 90 0.32 -17.93 -5.18
CA ALA A 90 0.90 -16.63 -4.87
C ALA A 90 -0.06 -15.75 -4.04
N GLU A 91 -1.32 -15.63 -4.49
CA GLU A 91 -2.38 -14.86 -3.84
C GLU A 91 -2.73 -15.36 -2.44
N ARG A 92 -2.68 -16.68 -2.21
CA ARG A 92 -3.01 -17.28 -0.90
C ARG A 92 -1.83 -17.30 0.07
N VAL A 93 -0.63 -17.62 -0.41
CA VAL A 93 0.53 -17.96 0.44
C VAL A 93 1.70 -17.02 0.22
N LEU A 94 2.22 -16.91 -1.01
CA LEU A 94 3.54 -16.31 -1.22
C LEU A 94 3.58 -14.81 -0.91
N TRP A 95 2.53 -14.05 -1.25
CA TRP A 95 2.48 -12.62 -0.90
C TRP A 95 2.41 -12.39 0.60
N ARG A 96 1.74 -13.27 1.34
CA ARG A 96 1.70 -13.22 2.81
C ARG A 96 3.09 -13.44 3.38
N GLU A 97 3.76 -14.51 2.97
CA GLU A 97 5.09 -14.85 3.46
C GLU A 97 6.13 -13.76 3.12
N LEU A 98 6.05 -13.16 1.92
CA LEU A 98 6.85 -11.98 1.55
C LEU A 98 6.60 -10.82 2.54
N CYS A 99 5.33 -10.49 2.82
CA CYS A 99 5.01 -9.40 3.74
C CYS A 99 5.55 -9.67 5.15
N VAL A 100 5.37 -10.91 5.65
CA VAL A 100 5.87 -11.34 6.96
C VAL A 100 7.40 -11.23 7.01
N SER A 101 8.09 -11.64 5.95
CA SER A 101 9.55 -11.55 5.87
C SER A 101 10.06 -10.10 5.84
N ARG A 102 9.34 -9.18 5.16
CA ARG A 102 9.79 -7.78 5.00
C ARG A 102 9.45 -6.89 6.19
N ALA A 103 8.32 -7.11 6.85
CA ALA A 103 7.84 -6.22 7.91
C ALA A 103 7.14 -6.99 9.05
N PRO A 104 7.84 -7.94 9.73
CA PRO A 104 7.20 -8.91 10.62
C PRO A 104 6.41 -8.27 11.77
N ARG A 105 6.96 -7.22 12.40
CA ARG A 105 6.30 -6.49 13.50
C ARG A 105 5.05 -5.74 13.04
N MET A 106 5.12 -5.12 11.86
CA MET A 106 3.98 -4.41 11.29
C MET A 106 2.88 -5.39 10.91
N VAL A 107 3.23 -6.45 10.18
CA VAL A 107 2.27 -7.48 9.76
C VAL A 107 1.60 -8.13 10.95
N SER A 108 2.37 -8.55 11.97
CA SER A 108 1.81 -9.09 13.21
C SER A 108 0.82 -8.11 13.84
N THR A 109 1.15 -6.82 13.91
CA THR A 109 0.25 -5.81 14.47
C THR A 109 -1.02 -5.63 13.64
N LEU A 110 -0.92 -5.64 12.30
CA LEU A 110 -2.06 -5.51 11.38
C LEU A 110 -2.99 -6.72 11.45
N THR A 111 -2.46 -7.92 11.68
CA THR A 111 -3.26 -9.16 11.73
C THR A 111 -3.79 -9.50 13.13
N THR A 112 -3.16 -8.99 14.19
CA THR A 112 -3.56 -9.29 15.58
C THR A 112 -4.93 -8.70 15.92
N GLY A 113 -5.79 -9.48 16.57
CA GLY A 113 -7.12 -9.05 17.02
C GLY A 113 -8.19 -9.03 15.93
N SER A 114 -7.88 -9.56 14.74
CA SER A 114 -8.87 -9.78 13.72
C SER A 114 -9.38 -11.22 13.81
N SER A 115 -10.67 -11.40 14.12
CA SER A 115 -11.28 -12.75 14.11
C SER A 115 -11.11 -13.40 12.73
N ALA A 116 -11.05 -14.73 12.68
CA ALA A 116 -10.79 -15.51 11.47
C ALA A 116 -11.72 -15.18 10.28
N ALA A 117 -12.86 -14.52 10.51
CA ALA A 117 -13.77 -14.04 9.47
C ALA A 117 -13.41 -12.64 8.90
N SER A 118 -12.68 -11.81 9.65
CA SER A 118 -12.36 -10.40 9.36
C SER A 118 -10.85 -10.10 9.35
N GLY A 119 -9.99 -11.11 9.55
CA GLY A 119 -8.50 -11.05 9.52
C GLY A 119 -7.83 -10.75 8.19
N ARG A 120 -8.53 -10.05 7.31
CA ARG A 120 -7.97 -9.64 6.03
C ARG A 120 -7.32 -8.28 6.24
N VAL A 121 -6.00 -8.23 6.09
CA VAL A 121 -5.31 -6.97 5.78
C VAL A 121 -6.14 -6.26 4.71
N GLY A 122 -6.48 -4.98 4.94
CA GLY A 122 -7.36 -4.27 4.02
C GLY A 122 -6.84 -4.37 2.59
N GLY A 123 -7.68 -4.82 1.65
CA GLY A 123 -7.28 -5.02 0.25
C GLY A 123 -6.42 -6.26 -0.03
N GLY A 124 -6.11 -7.08 0.99
CA GLY A 124 -5.42 -8.36 0.86
C GLY A 124 -3.89 -8.29 0.85
N TRP A 125 -3.25 -9.46 0.91
CA TRP A 125 -1.79 -9.61 0.90
C TRP A 125 -1.11 -9.02 -0.34
N PRO A 126 -1.64 -9.15 -1.56
CA PRO A 126 -1.03 -8.54 -2.74
C PRO A 126 -0.97 -7.00 -2.64
N ALA A 127 -2.01 -6.37 -2.09
CA ALA A 127 -2.03 -4.92 -1.91
C ALA A 127 -1.02 -4.46 -0.85
N LEU A 128 -0.90 -5.20 0.27
CA LEU A 128 0.13 -4.93 1.27
C LEU A 128 1.54 -5.13 0.71
N ALA A 129 1.77 -6.18 -0.07
CA ALA A 129 3.06 -6.41 -0.72
C ALA A 129 3.41 -5.26 -1.67
N LYS A 130 2.45 -4.83 -2.50
CA LYS A 130 2.62 -3.67 -3.37
C LYS A 130 2.90 -2.41 -2.55
N LEU A 131 2.18 -2.20 -1.46
CA LEU A 131 2.41 -1.07 -0.55
C LEU A 131 3.80 -1.09 0.08
N LEU A 132 4.33 -2.26 0.47
CA LEU A 132 5.68 -2.36 1.02
C LEU A 132 6.76 -2.01 -0.02
N LEU A 133 6.53 -2.39 -1.28
CA LEU A 133 7.56 -2.44 -2.31
C LEU A 133 7.46 -1.35 -3.38
N PHE A 134 6.35 -0.62 -3.46
CA PHE A 134 6.07 0.29 -4.57
C PHE A 134 5.80 1.71 -4.09
N CYS A 135 6.62 2.65 -4.56
CA CYS A 135 6.31 4.06 -4.52
C CYS A 135 5.31 4.38 -5.64
N CYS A 136 4.20 5.05 -5.32
CA CYS A 136 3.22 5.44 -6.34
C CYS A 136 3.67 6.64 -7.18
N GLY A 137 4.75 7.32 -6.80
CA GLY A 137 5.15 8.59 -7.37
C GLY A 137 4.17 9.71 -7.00
N ALA A 138 4.22 10.79 -7.76
CA ALA A 138 3.41 11.98 -7.61
C ALA A 138 2.95 12.45 -9.00
N ALA A 139 1.73 12.06 -9.39
CA ALA A 139 1.22 12.33 -10.73
C ALA A 139 1.15 13.83 -11.04
N GLY A 140 0.79 14.66 -10.04
CA GLY A 140 0.74 16.12 -10.17
C GLY A 140 2.10 16.78 -10.44
N ALA A 141 3.20 16.09 -10.14
CA ALA A 141 4.57 16.55 -10.37
C ALA A 141 5.29 15.79 -11.51
N GLY A 142 4.54 15.00 -12.31
CA GLY A 142 5.11 14.20 -13.40
C GLY A 142 5.96 13.01 -12.94
N VAL A 143 5.96 12.68 -11.65
CA VAL A 143 6.79 11.61 -11.08
C VAL A 143 6.08 10.26 -11.23
N ARG A 144 6.72 9.33 -11.94
CA ARG A 144 6.21 7.95 -12.14
C ARG A 144 6.54 7.07 -10.93
N GLY A 145 5.64 6.13 -10.63
CA GLY A 145 5.88 5.13 -9.59
C GLY A 145 6.99 4.13 -9.95
N HIS A 146 7.67 3.61 -8.94
CA HIS A 146 8.79 2.67 -9.06
C HIS A 146 8.85 1.70 -7.89
N PHE A 147 9.66 0.65 -8.01
CA PHE A 147 9.99 -0.21 -6.88
C PHE A 147 10.87 0.55 -5.88
N ALA A 148 10.38 0.68 -4.66
CA ALA A 148 11.14 1.27 -3.57
C ALA A 148 12.12 0.22 -3.02
N PRO A 149 13.44 0.42 -3.15
CA PRO A 149 14.43 -0.58 -2.73
C PRO A 149 14.41 -0.81 -1.22
N VAL A 150 14.16 0.25 -0.45
CA VAL A 150 13.98 0.22 1.00
C VAL A 150 12.69 0.96 1.33
N SER A 151 11.92 0.40 2.26
CA SER A 151 10.78 1.10 2.85
C SER A 151 10.70 0.78 4.32
N ARG A 152 10.74 1.83 5.15
CA ARG A 152 10.58 1.73 6.59
C ARG A 152 9.26 2.33 6.96
N PHE A 153 8.40 1.52 7.57
CA PHE A 153 7.10 1.96 8.08
C PHE A 153 7.18 2.12 9.59
N SER A 154 6.71 3.25 10.11
CA SER A 154 6.71 3.50 11.55
C SER A 154 5.35 3.98 12.06
N LYS A 155 5.05 3.57 13.30
CA LYS A 155 3.88 4.05 14.05
C LYS A 155 4.05 5.51 14.47
N THR A 156 5.28 5.90 14.80
CA THR A 156 5.61 7.27 15.24
C THR A 156 5.34 8.26 14.12
N SER A 157 5.83 7.99 12.90
CA SER A 157 5.48 8.78 11.73
C SER A 157 3.96 8.79 11.52
N GLY A 158 3.30 7.62 11.58
CA GLY A 158 1.85 7.55 11.43
C GLY A 158 1.04 8.35 12.45
N ARG A 159 1.50 8.51 13.70
CA ARG A 159 0.85 9.38 14.69
C ARG A 159 0.82 10.85 14.25
N SER A 160 1.85 11.32 13.56
CA SER A 160 1.89 12.67 12.99
C SER A 160 0.88 12.86 11.85
N PHE A 161 0.34 11.79 11.28
CA PHE A 161 -0.68 11.83 10.21
C PHE A 161 -2.11 11.72 10.73
N LEU A 162 -2.31 11.69 12.06
CA LEU A 162 -3.62 11.60 12.66
C LEU A 162 -3.99 12.94 13.28
N SER A 163 -5.13 13.49 12.90
CA SER A 163 -5.72 14.62 13.62
C SER A 163 -6.01 14.23 15.08
N ARG A 164 -6.11 15.23 15.97
CA ARG A 164 -6.42 15.03 17.39
C ARG A 164 -7.66 14.14 17.60
N ARG A 165 -8.70 14.33 16.79
CA ARG A 165 -9.95 13.52 16.79
C ARG A 165 -9.71 12.04 16.48
N CYS A 166 -8.63 11.73 15.77
CA CYS A 166 -8.29 10.40 15.27
C CYS A 166 -7.10 9.76 15.99
N GLY A 167 -6.52 10.39 17.02
CA GLY A 167 -5.22 10.01 17.60
C GLY A 167 -5.10 8.64 18.29
N GLY A 168 -6.17 7.82 18.24
CA GLY A 168 -6.21 6.46 18.81
C GLY A 168 -6.30 5.39 17.72
N ASP A 169 -6.38 5.83 16.47
CA ASP A 169 -6.17 4.94 15.35
C ASP A 169 -4.69 4.54 15.28
N LEU A 170 -4.43 3.36 14.73
CA LEU A 170 -3.07 2.92 14.46
C LEU A 170 -2.81 3.00 12.96
N LEU A 171 -1.92 3.92 12.59
CA LEU A 171 -1.46 4.12 11.23
C LEU A 171 0.05 3.88 11.18
N TYR A 172 0.49 3.15 10.15
CA TYR A 172 1.88 3.05 9.79
C TYR A 172 2.13 3.89 8.54
N VAL A 173 3.16 4.73 8.54
CA VAL A 173 3.55 5.55 7.38
C VAL A 173 5.00 5.28 7.04
N SER A 174 5.31 5.22 5.74
CA SER A 174 6.66 5.08 5.23
C SER A 174 7.43 6.39 5.31
N ASP A 175 8.75 6.31 5.36
CA ASP A 175 9.57 7.44 4.91
C ASP A 175 9.22 7.76 3.44
N PRO A 176 9.19 9.05 3.05
CA PRO A 176 8.89 9.44 1.68
C PRO A 176 10.01 9.01 0.72
N CYS A 177 9.65 8.63 -0.51
CA CYS A 177 10.60 8.62 -1.61
C CYS A 177 10.73 10.03 -2.15
N GLU A 178 11.94 10.55 -2.20
CA GLU A 178 12.24 11.89 -2.72
C GLU A 178 12.47 11.85 -4.23
N HIS A 179 11.89 12.82 -4.93
CA HIS A 179 11.89 12.88 -6.37
C HIS A 179 12.07 14.31 -6.85
N ALA A 180 12.99 14.54 -7.78
CA ALA A 180 13.04 15.80 -8.51
C ALA A 180 11.74 15.96 -9.32
N ALA A 181 11.05 17.09 -9.13
CA ALA A 181 9.85 17.40 -9.90
C ALA A 181 10.20 17.69 -11.37
N ALA A 182 9.41 17.16 -12.30
CA ALA A 182 9.61 17.42 -13.72
C ALA A 182 9.08 18.81 -14.09
N GLY A 183 9.95 19.71 -14.57
CA GLY A 183 9.55 21.02 -15.08
C GLY A 183 9.26 22.10 -14.03
N ALA A 184 9.54 21.83 -12.75
CA ALA A 184 9.59 22.89 -11.74
C ALA A 184 10.86 23.73 -11.90
N ALA A 185 10.92 24.91 -11.29
CA ALA A 185 12.17 25.64 -11.13
C ALA A 185 13.22 24.68 -10.52
N ALA A 186 14.47 24.75 -10.98
CA ALA A 186 15.53 23.89 -10.48
C ALA A 186 15.53 23.90 -8.94
N ASP A 187 15.41 22.72 -8.34
CA ASP A 187 15.27 22.42 -6.90
C ASP A 187 13.90 22.63 -6.23
N GLU A 188 12.83 22.11 -6.83
CA GLU A 188 11.66 21.65 -6.05
C GLU A 188 11.60 20.12 -6.04
N ASP A 189 11.79 19.53 -4.85
CA ASP A 189 11.67 18.09 -4.63
C ASP A 189 10.29 17.71 -4.10
N VAL A 190 9.81 16.54 -4.51
CA VAL A 190 8.52 15.99 -4.11
C VAL A 190 8.73 14.68 -3.36
N GLY A 191 8.18 14.61 -2.15
CA GLY A 191 8.15 13.40 -1.34
C GLY A 191 6.87 12.61 -1.60
N ALA A 192 7.00 11.37 -2.07
CA ALA A 192 5.89 10.43 -2.23
C ALA A 192 5.87 9.42 -1.07
N TYR A 193 4.78 9.37 -0.32
CA TYR A 193 4.67 8.56 0.89
C TYR A 193 3.42 7.68 0.88
N ARG A 194 3.43 6.66 1.73
CA ARG A 194 2.38 5.63 1.78
C ARG A 194 2.24 5.04 3.16
N GLY A 195 1.11 4.39 3.41
CA GLY A 195 0.80 3.91 4.74
C GLY A 195 -0.38 2.97 4.81
N VAL A 196 -0.57 2.35 5.96
CA VAL A 196 -1.66 1.40 6.19
C VAL A 196 -2.20 1.54 7.60
N PHE A 197 -3.52 1.66 7.68
CA PHE A 197 -4.26 1.62 8.94
C PHE A 197 -4.45 0.19 9.41
N ARG A 198 -4.33 -0.04 10.72
CA ARG A 198 -4.90 -1.21 11.36
C ARG A 198 -6.40 -0.98 11.57
N GLY A 199 -7.22 -1.89 11.05
CA GLY A 199 -8.65 -1.90 11.35
C GLY A 199 -9.40 -0.64 10.88
N PHE A 200 -9.05 -0.08 9.72
CA PHE A 200 -9.64 1.17 9.20
C PHE A 200 -11.17 1.21 9.20
N MET A 201 -11.84 0.07 9.00
CA MET A 201 -13.31 0.00 9.04
C MET A 201 -13.90 0.44 10.38
N ARG A 202 -13.15 0.28 11.48
CA ARG A 202 -13.53 0.63 12.84
C ARG A 202 -12.77 1.86 13.36
N SER A 203 -12.04 2.56 12.51
CA SER A 203 -11.20 3.68 12.92
C SER A 203 -12.01 4.96 13.10
N ARG A 204 -11.51 5.85 13.97
CA ARG A 204 -12.05 7.20 14.15
C ARG A 204 -11.89 8.04 12.90
N THR A 205 -10.80 7.85 12.16
CA THR A 205 -10.55 8.49 10.86
C THR A 205 -11.70 8.20 9.90
N ARG A 206 -12.12 6.93 9.77
CA ARG A 206 -13.26 6.57 8.92
C ARG A 206 -14.55 7.17 9.45
N ALA A 207 -14.77 7.12 10.77
CA ALA A 207 -15.97 7.70 11.38
C ALA A 207 -16.07 9.22 11.09
N CYS A 208 -14.97 9.96 11.17
CA CYS A 208 -14.92 11.38 10.82
C CYS A 208 -15.18 11.62 9.32
N LEU A 209 -14.56 10.83 8.43
CA LEU A 209 -14.79 10.95 6.99
C LEU A 209 -16.25 10.71 6.60
N VAL A 210 -16.86 9.67 7.16
CA VAL A 210 -18.26 9.32 6.86
C VAL A 210 -19.24 10.28 7.55
N GLY A 211 -19.02 10.58 8.84
CA GLY A 211 -19.86 11.50 9.61
C GLY A 211 -19.81 12.93 9.09
N GLY A 212 -18.65 13.38 8.61
CA GLY A 212 -18.47 14.65 7.91
C GLY A 212 -18.92 14.64 6.45
N ARG A 213 -19.52 13.53 5.97
CA ARG A 213 -20.02 13.36 4.59
C ARG A 213 -18.97 13.66 3.52
N ALA A 214 -17.70 13.38 3.80
CA ALA A 214 -16.62 13.59 2.86
C ALA A 214 -16.85 12.73 1.60
N PRO A 215 -16.86 13.34 0.39
CA PRO A 215 -17.05 12.59 -0.84
C PRO A 215 -15.84 11.70 -1.13
N LEU A 216 -16.09 10.57 -1.78
CA LEU A 216 -15.02 9.78 -2.38
C LEU A 216 -14.55 10.46 -3.67
N GLU A 217 -13.24 10.45 -3.90
CA GLU A 217 -12.64 11.01 -5.09
C GLU A 217 -13.08 10.24 -6.34
N PRO A 218 -13.68 10.91 -7.34
CA PRO A 218 -14.21 10.23 -8.52
C PRO A 218 -13.09 9.69 -9.41
N ARG A 219 -12.01 10.47 -9.56
CA ARG A 219 -10.90 10.21 -10.50
C ARG A 219 -9.69 9.54 -9.87
N VAL A 220 -9.56 9.60 -8.54
CA VAL A 220 -8.43 9.01 -7.83
C VAL A 220 -8.79 7.61 -7.34
N ARG A 221 -7.84 6.68 -7.48
CA ARG A 221 -7.94 5.30 -7.00
C ARG A 221 -6.69 4.96 -6.22
N CYS A 222 -6.85 4.09 -5.23
CA CYS A 222 -5.73 3.60 -4.45
C CYS A 222 -4.72 2.89 -5.38
N PRO A 223 -3.44 3.30 -5.41
CA PRO A 223 -2.45 2.68 -6.28
C PRO A 223 -2.14 1.23 -5.88
N TYR A 224 -2.51 0.82 -4.66
CA TYR A 224 -2.19 -0.50 -4.10
C TYR A 224 -3.27 -1.53 -4.35
N CYS A 225 -4.54 -1.19 -4.09
CA CYS A 225 -5.67 -2.12 -4.22
C CYS A 225 -6.73 -1.69 -5.26
N GLY A 226 -6.58 -0.53 -5.92
CA GLY A 226 -7.54 -0.01 -6.89
C GLY A 226 -8.85 0.52 -6.29
N ALA A 227 -9.00 0.50 -4.96
CA ALA A 227 -10.23 0.92 -4.32
C ALA A 227 -10.42 2.45 -4.34
N ARG A 228 -11.68 2.90 -4.15
CA ARG A 228 -12.02 4.33 -4.03
C ARG A 228 -11.35 4.95 -2.80
N VAL A 229 -11.05 6.24 -2.88
CA VAL A 229 -10.32 6.99 -1.84
C VAL A 229 -11.08 8.23 -1.40
N TRP A 230 -10.86 8.64 -0.15
CA TRP A 230 -11.19 9.98 0.33
C TRP A 230 -9.94 10.84 0.29
N SER A 231 -10.10 12.13 0.01
CA SER A 231 -9.10 13.15 0.33
C SER A 231 -9.22 13.53 1.80
N VAL A 232 -8.22 13.14 2.60
CA VAL A 232 -8.12 13.47 4.03
C VAL A 232 -7.79 14.95 4.21
N THR A 233 -7.03 15.53 3.28
CA THR A 233 -6.76 16.98 3.22
C THR A 233 -8.06 17.74 2.99
N ALA A 234 -8.85 17.41 1.96
CA ALA A 234 -10.11 18.10 1.66
C ALA A 234 -11.17 17.93 2.76
N ALA A 235 -11.11 16.82 3.51
CA ALA A 235 -11.97 16.59 4.66
C ALA A 235 -11.54 17.37 5.93
N GLY A 236 -10.48 18.19 5.87
CA GLY A 236 -9.98 18.94 7.04
C GLY A 236 -9.45 18.04 8.15
N LEU A 237 -8.92 16.85 7.79
CA LEU A 237 -8.41 15.86 8.74
C LEU A 237 -6.89 15.67 8.67
N ALA A 238 -6.21 16.32 7.71
CA ALA A 238 -4.76 16.33 7.61
C ALA A 238 -4.17 17.33 8.64
N PRO A 239 -3.44 16.87 9.67
CA PRO A 239 -2.86 17.77 10.67
C PRO A 239 -1.58 18.43 10.14
N ARG A 240 -1.25 19.64 10.63
CA ARG A 240 0.03 20.32 10.31
C ARG A 240 1.26 19.50 10.70
N SER A 241 1.15 18.66 11.73
CA SER A 241 2.20 17.73 12.15
C SER A 241 2.60 16.74 11.05
N ALA A 242 1.73 16.44 10.08
CA ALA A 242 2.07 15.61 8.92
C ALA A 242 3.06 16.33 8.00
N CYS A 243 2.83 17.61 7.69
CA CYS A 243 3.75 18.42 6.89
C CYS A 243 5.11 18.57 7.59
N ARG A 244 5.10 18.91 8.89
CA ARG A 244 6.33 19.00 9.70
C ARG A 244 7.10 17.69 9.71
N ARG A 245 6.42 16.55 9.88
CA ARG A 245 7.04 15.22 9.87
C ARG A 245 7.69 14.87 8.53
N LEU A 246 7.13 15.39 7.43
CA LEU A 246 7.64 15.18 6.07
C LEU A 246 8.69 16.22 5.65
N GLY A 247 8.91 17.28 6.43
CA GLY A 247 9.70 18.44 5.98
C GLY A 247 9.06 19.13 4.78
N ALA A 248 7.73 19.16 4.70
CA ALA A 248 7.00 19.69 3.56
C ALA A 248 6.50 21.13 3.77
N HIS A 249 6.35 21.88 2.68
CA HIS A 249 5.65 23.16 2.69
C HIS A 249 4.20 23.00 3.17
N GLU A 250 3.76 23.90 4.05
CA GLU A 250 2.38 23.91 4.52
C GLU A 250 1.39 24.09 3.35
N GLY A 251 0.25 23.42 3.41
CA GLY A 251 -0.78 23.47 2.36
C GLY A 251 -0.45 22.72 1.07
N ARG A 252 0.77 22.20 0.90
CA ARG A 252 1.23 21.48 -0.30
C ARG A 252 1.28 19.96 -0.12
N LEU A 253 0.34 19.41 0.66
CA LEU A 253 0.24 18.00 1.03
C LEU A 253 -1.03 17.36 0.44
N GLU A 254 -0.85 16.38 -0.42
CA GLU A 254 -1.92 15.46 -0.83
C GLU A 254 -1.95 14.25 0.09
N TYR A 255 -3.08 13.99 0.76
CA TYR A 255 -3.25 12.85 1.65
C TYR A 255 -4.56 12.14 1.33
N PHE A 256 -4.47 10.94 0.76
CA PHE A 256 -5.61 10.10 0.46
C PHE A 256 -5.63 8.83 1.31
N VAL A 257 -6.84 8.36 1.65
CA VAL A 257 -7.04 7.03 2.27
C VAL A 257 -8.14 6.27 1.54
N CYS A 258 -7.89 5.00 1.22
CA CYS A 258 -8.85 4.17 0.52
C CYS A 258 -9.84 3.47 1.47
N VAL A 259 -10.94 2.94 0.92
CA VAL A 259 -11.91 2.11 1.67
C VAL A 259 -11.30 0.84 2.27
N SER A 260 -10.07 0.47 1.94
CA SER A 260 -9.35 -0.62 2.59
C SER A 260 -8.37 -0.14 3.67
N GLY A 261 -8.22 1.16 3.88
CA GLY A 261 -7.29 1.73 4.86
C GLY A 261 -5.85 1.88 4.37
N HIS A 262 -5.61 1.84 3.05
CA HIS A 262 -4.33 2.22 2.48
C HIS A 262 -4.27 3.74 2.34
N LEU A 263 -3.16 4.30 2.79
CA LEU A 263 -2.79 5.69 2.64
C LEU A 263 -1.80 5.83 1.49
N HIS A 264 -2.00 6.85 0.66
CA HIS A 264 -1.02 7.32 -0.30
C HIS A 264 -1.09 8.85 -0.40
N GLY A 265 0.02 9.46 -0.75
CA GLY A 265 0.08 10.90 -0.87
C GLY A 265 1.42 11.39 -1.40
N SER A 266 1.45 12.68 -1.68
CA SER A 266 2.66 13.39 -2.06
C SER A 266 2.72 14.75 -1.38
N CYS A 267 3.91 15.29 -1.25
CA CYS A 267 4.16 16.59 -0.66
C CYS A 267 5.32 17.28 -1.37
N TRP A 268 5.29 18.61 -1.38
CA TRP A 268 6.42 19.41 -1.83
C TRP A 268 7.36 19.65 -0.66
N LEU A 269 8.60 19.19 -0.78
CA LEU A 269 9.60 19.25 0.28
C LEU A 269 10.15 20.67 0.39
N ALA A 270 10.26 21.16 1.63
CA ALA A 270 10.93 22.42 1.91
C ALA A 270 12.43 22.21 1.79
N ARG A 271 13.12 23.13 1.10
CA ARG A 271 14.59 23.12 1.10
C ARG A 271 15.08 23.36 2.51
N LEU A 272 15.97 22.49 2.98
CA LEU A 272 16.81 22.80 4.12
C LEU A 272 17.81 23.86 3.64
N SER A 273 17.44 25.14 3.72
CA SER A 273 18.42 26.21 3.56
C SER A 273 19.48 25.99 4.64
N SER A 274 20.73 25.78 4.23
CA SER A 274 21.85 25.68 5.18
C SER A 274 22.11 27.05 5.79
N SER A 275 21.26 27.48 6.71
CA SER A 275 21.53 28.63 7.56
C SER A 275 21.42 28.19 9.01
N ASP A 276 22.57 28.11 9.67
CA ASP A 276 22.63 28.24 11.13
C ASP A 276 21.90 29.52 11.52
N GLY A 277 20.76 29.38 12.18
CA GLY A 277 19.94 30.50 12.61
C GLY A 277 18.81 29.99 13.49
N GLY A 278 19.09 29.88 14.78
CA GLY A 278 18.11 29.51 15.80
C GLY A 278 16.94 30.48 15.81
N GLY A 279 15.74 29.97 15.55
CA GLY A 279 14.48 30.66 15.80
C GLY A 279 13.75 29.93 16.91
N GLU A 280 13.47 30.64 17.99
CA GLU A 280 12.73 30.16 19.15
C GLU A 280 11.26 29.90 18.76
N ASP A 281 10.86 28.62 18.74
CA ASP A 281 9.46 28.23 18.64
C ASP A 281 8.75 28.59 19.95
N THR A 282 8.02 29.71 19.95
CA THR A 282 7.04 30.02 21.00
C THR A 282 5.73 29.33 20.64
N ASP A 283 5.51 28.16 21.23
CA ASP A 283 4.21 27.48 21.22
C ASP A 283 3.20 28.34 22.01
N SER A 284 2.33 29.05 21.29
CA SER A 284 1.08 29.61 21.84
C SER A 284 -0.09 29.02 21.07
N ASP A 285 -0.56 27.87 21.54
CA ASP A 285 -1.88 27.35 21.20
C ASP A 285 -2.93 28.14 22.00
N ASP A 286 -3.40 29.25 21.44
CA ASP A 286 -4.64 29.93 21.87
C ASP A 286 -5.60 30.00 20.68
N ASP A 287 -6.47 29.01 20.55
CA ASP A 287 -7.70 29.10 19.79
C ASP A 287 -8.90 29.09 20.75
N GLY A 288 -9.11 30.26 21.36
CA GLY A 288 -10.27 30.61 22.16
C GLY A 288 -11.60 30.31 21.43
N PHE A 289 -12.38 29.42 22.03
CA PHE A 289 -13.80 29.31 21.79
C PHE A 289 -14.54 29.85 23.01
N THR A 290 -15.18 31.01 22.85
CA THR A 290 -16.02 31.66 23.85
C THR A 290 -17.29 30.85 24.09
N ALA A 291 -17.34 30.14 25.22
CA ALA A 291 -18.59 29.66 25.79
C ALA A 291 -19.13 30.75 26.74
N THR A 292 -20.12 31.51 26.29
CA THR A 292 -20.94 32.34 27.17
C THR A 292 -21.78 31.42 28.05
N ALA A 293 -21.43 31.32 29.33
CA ALA A 293 -22.31 30.80 30.37
C ALA A 293 -22.54 31.94 31.37
N ASP A 294 -23.75 32.48 31.36
CA ASP A 294 -24.27 33.35 32.41
C ASP A 294 -24.17 32.62 33.76
N SER A 295 -23.56 33.30 34.73
CA SER A 295 -23.67 32.99 36.14
C SER A 295 -24.66 33.99 36.74
N ASP A 296 -25.76 33.49 37.30
CA ASP A 296 -26.63 34.21 38.23
C ASP A 296 -26.49 33.56 39.61
N ASP A 297 -25.55 34.12 40.36
CA ASP A 297 -25.59 34.52 41.77
C ASP A 297 -26.63 33.89 42.72
N GLY A 298 -26.13 33.31 43.82
CA GLY A 298 -26.99 32.92 44.93
C GLY A 298 -26.26 32.23 46.09
N HIS A 299 -25.29 32.91 46.71
CA HIS A 299 -24.73 32.51 48.00
C HIS A 299 -25.42 33.30 49.11
N MET A 300 -26.03 32.61 50.08
CA MET A 300 -26.14 33.14 51.45
C MET A 300 -26.04 31.99 52.45
N GLU A 301 -25.20 32.20 53.45
CA GLU A 301 -24.83 31.32 54.54
C GLU A 301 -26.02 30.87 55.39
N LEU A 302 -25.98 29.60 55.84
CA LEU A 302 -25.83 29.18 57.24
C LEU A 302 -25.46 27.69 57.29
#